data_AF-A0A3D4B5G7-F1
#
_entry.id   AF-A0A3D4B5G7-F1
#
_cell.length_a   1.000
_cell.length_b   1.000
_cell.length_c   1.000
_cell.angle_alpha   90.00
_cell.angle_beta   90.00
_cell.angle_gamma   90.00
#
_symmetry.space_group_name_H-M   'P 1'
#
loop_
_entity.id
_entity.type
_entity.pdbx_description
1 polymer ?
#
loop_
_entity_poly.entity_id
_entity_poly.type
_entity_poly.pdbx_seq_one_letter_code
_entity_poly.pdbx_strand_id
1 'polypeptide(L)'
;MKEDRFILWLFEAGEYVKTNLQALLIVLAVVVIALTSGYLWSGQRADTFMDAGRLIAPGQTAMQSNRYEDAIPIFERVIAEYGGTASAMEATIQSAKAYFYTNKITEAREMYARYIDEYGGDDELYTLSARAGIAACDEQSGKFSDAATAYLALAEENSESFLAPKFLLDAGRCFQAAEQVDKARALYDRIITSYETTRYAHDAKVALTTL
;
A
#
# COMPACT_ATOMS: atom_id res chain seq x y z
N MET A 1 19.10 -56.96 -26.08
CA MET A 1 17.82 -56.89 -25.33
C MET A 1 17.32 -55.47 -25.04
N LYS A 2 18.15 -54.40 -25.01
CA LYS A 2 17.64 -53.02 -24.85
C LYS A 2 17.01 -52.45 -26.14
N GLU A 3 17.45 -52.93 -27.30
CA GLU A 3 17.01 -52.45 -28.62
C GLU A 3 15.57 -52.88 -28.97
N ASP A 4 15.18 -54.13 -28.72
CA ASP A 4 13.80 -54.61 -28.98
C ASP A 4 12.73 -53.84 -28.20
N ARG A 5 13.00 -53.51 -26.92
CA ARG A 5 12.05 -52.80 -26.07
C ARG A 5 11.83 -51.35 -26.55
N PHE A 6 12.87 -50.74 -27.11
CA PHE A 6 12.79 -49.40 -27.71
C PHE A 6 12.00 -49.42 -29.01
N ILE A 7 12.24 -50.41 -29.87
CA ILE A 7 11.52 -50.58 -31.13
C ILE A 7 10.04 -50.85 -30.88
N LEU A 8 9.70 -51.71 -29.92
CA LEU A 8 8.30 -51.97 -29.52
C LEU A 8 7.62 -50.70 -28.98
N TRP A 9 8.30 -49.94 -28.12
CA TRP A 9 7.80 -48.66 -27.64
C TRP A 9 7.60 -47.65 -28.77
N LEU A 10 8.48 -47.61 -29.78
CA LEU A 10 8.31 -46.77 -30.97
C LEU A 10 7.10 -47.19 -31.82
N PHE A 11 6.86 -48.49 -31.97
CA PHE A 11 5.69 -49.00 -32.68
C PHE A 11 4.40 -48.68 -31.92
N GLU A 12 4.36 -48.91 -30.60
CA GLU A 12 3.22 -48.57 -29.75
C GLU A 12 2.95 -47.06 -29.73
N ALA A 13 3.98 -46.23 -29.64
CA ALA A 13 3.85 -44.78 -29.76
C ALA A 13 3.34 -44.36 -31.14
N GLY A 14 3.82 -45.01 -32.21
CA GLY A 14 3.38 -44.75 -33.59
C GLY A 14 1.90 -45.11 -33.82
N GLU A 15 1.44 -46.25 -33.31
CA GLU A 15 0.03 -46.65 -33.37
C GLU A 15 -0.86 -45.76 -32.50
N TYR A 16 -0.40 -45.40 -31.30
CA TYR A 16 -1.12 -44.49 -30.41
C TYR A 16 -1.31 -43.11 -31.03
N VAL A 17 -0.24 -42.56 -31.65
CA VAL A 17 -0.28 -41.27 -32.34
C VAL A 17 -1.21 -41.31 -33.55
N LYS A 18 -1.18 -42.38 -34.36
CA LYS A 18 -2.09 -42.52 -35.51
C LYS A 18 -3.55 -42.63 -35.08
N THR A 19 -3.82 -43.38 -34.01
CA THR A 19 -5.18 -43.61 -33.50
C THR A 19 -5.75 -42.36 -32.82
N ASN A 20 -4.92 -41.60 -32.12
CA ASN A 20 -5.32 -40.43 -31.34
C ASN A 20 -4.87 -39.09 -31.94
N LEU A 21 -4.57 -39.06 -33.25
CA LEU A 21 -3.95 -37.90 -33.90
C LEU A 21 -4.79 -36.63 -33.72
N GLN A 22 -6.11 -36.72 -33.88
CA GLN A 22 -7.02 -35.59 -33.69
C GLN A 22 -6.99 -35.06 -32.25
N ALA A 23 -7.00 -35.94 -31.24
CA ALA A 23 -6.92 -35.53 -29.84
C ALA A 23 -5.57 -34.89 -29.50
N LEU A 24 -4.46 -35.45 -30.00
CA LEU A 24 -3.12 -34.89 -29.83
C LEU A 24 -2.98 -33.51 -30.50
N LEU A 25 -3.56 -33.32 -31.68
CA LEU A 25 -3.57 -32.02 -32.37
C LEU A 25 -4.39 -30.98 -31.61
N ILE A 26 -5.52 -31.34 -31.01
CA ILE A 26 -6.32 -30.45 -30.17
C ILE A 26 -5.52 -30.04 -28.92
N VAL A 27 -4.90 -31.01 -28.23
CA VAL A 27 -4.07 -30.72 -27.05
C VAL A 27 -2.89 -29.81 -27.42
N LEU A 28 -2.21 -30.09 -28.52
CA LEU A 28 -1.12 -29.24 -29.02
C LEU A 28 -1.61 -27.82 -29.35
N ALA A 29 -2.74 -27.68 -30.02
CA ALA A 29 -3.33 -26.37 -30.32
C ALA A 29 -3.68 -25.59 -29.05
N VAL A 30 -4.27 -26.25 -28.05
CA VAL A 30 -4.56 -25.62 -26.74
C VAL A 30 -3.28 -25.17 -26.05
N VAL A 31 -2.22 -25.98 -26.05
CA VAL A 31 -0.92 -25.62 -25.48
C VAL A 31 -0.32 -24.42 -26.22
N VAL A 32 -0.35 -24.40 -27.55
CA VAL A 32 0.16 -23.26 -28.34
C VAL A 32 -0.65 -22.00 -28.08
N ILE A 33 -1.98 -22.09 -27.99
CA ILE A 33 -2.85 -20.95 -27.64
C ILE A 33 -2.53 -20.45 -26.23
N ALA A 34 -2.36 -21.34 -25.25
CA ALA A 34 -2.00 -20.97 -23.89
C ALA A 34 -0.62 -20.29 -23.80
N LEU A 35 0.38 -20.82 -24.52
CA LEU A 35 1.73 -20.24 -24.57
C LEU A 35 1.76 -18.89 -25.28
N THR A 36 1.08 -18.76 -26.42
CA THR A 36 0.99 -17.49 -27.16
C THR A 36 0.20 -16.44 -26.40
N SER A 37 -0.92 -16.83 -25.77
CA SER A 37 -1.69 -15.94 -24.88
C SER A 37 -0.86 -15.50 -23.68
N GLY A 38 -0.12 -16.43 -23.05
CA GLY A 38 0.79 -16.11 -21.95
C GLY A 38 1.95 -15.19 -22.37
N TYR A 39 2.51 -15.39 -23.56
CA TYR A 39 3.57 -14.53 -24.10
C TYR A 39 3.07 -13.11 -24.41
N LEU A 40 1.90 -13.00 -25.07
CA LEU A 40 1.28 -11.70 -25.36
C LEU A 40 0.87 -10.97 -24.08
N TRP A 41 0.33 -11.69 -23.09
CA TRP A 41 -0.03 -11.13 -21.79
C TRP A 41 1.20 -10.68 -21.01
N SER A 42 2.30 -11.43 -21.06
CA SER A 42 3.59 -11.05 -20.47
C SER A 42 4.16 -9.78 -21.11
N GLY A 43 4.12 -9.68 -22.44
CA GLY A 43 4.58 -8.49 -23.18
C GLY A 43 3.77 -7.23 -22.85
N GLN A 44 2.44 -7.32 -22.90
CA GLN A 44 1.56 -6.20 -22.52
C GLN A 44 1.79 -5.75 -21.08
N ARG A 45 2.00 -6.69 -20.15
CA ARG A 45 2.24 -6.37 -18.74
C ARG A 45 3.56 -5.60 -18.56
N ALA A 46 4.62 -6.00 -19.25
CA ALA A 46 5.92 -5.33 -19.20
C ALA A 46 5.86 -3.88 -19.72
N ASP A 47 5.21 -3.65 -20.86
CA ASP A 47 5.02 -2.31 -21.42
C ASP A 47 4.19 -1.43 -20.46
N THR A 48 3.11 -1.99 -19.91
CA THR A 48 2.25 -1.32 -18.93
C THR A 48 3.03 -0.87 -17.68
N PHE A 49 3.97 -1.68 -17.17
CA PHE A 49 4.80 -1.30 -16.02
C PHE A 49 5.78 -0.16 -16.33
N MET A 50 6.41 -0.19 -17.50
CA MET A 50 7.36 0.86 -17.92
C MET A 50 6.64 2.19 -18.15
N ASP A 51 5.49 2.15 -18.80
CA ASP A 51 4.67 3.34 -19.06
C ASP A 51 4.12 3.94 -17.76
N ALA A 52 3.66 3.10 -16.81
CA ALA A 52 3.22 3.55 -15.49
C ALA A 52 4.35 4.26 -14.71
N GLY A 53 5.56 3.68 -14.73
CA GLY A 53 6.73 4.26 -14.09
C GLY A 53 7.15 5.60 -14.69
N ARG A 54 6.97 5.78 -16.00
CA ARG A 54 7.21 7.07 -16.66
C ARG A 54 6.14 8.11 -16.30
N LEU A 55 4.88 7.70 -16.18
CA LEU A 55 3.77 8.61 -15.92
C LEU A 55 3.73 9.12 -14.47
N ILE A 56 4.17 8.32 -13.51
CA ILE A 56 4.18 8.73 -12.10
C ILE A 56 5.27 9.76 -11.76
N ALA A 57 6.40 9.74 -12.50
CA ALA A 57 7.58 10.55 -12.19
C ALA A 57 7.32 12.08 -12.14
N PRO A 58 6.54 12.68 -13.05
CA PRO A 58 6.13 14.08 -12.94
C PRO A 58 5.33 14.39 -11.66
N GLY A 59 4.46 13.47 -11.23
CA GLY A 59 3.67 13.61 -10.01
C GLY A 59 4.56 13.58 -8.77
N GLN A 60 5.54 12.67 -8.73
CA GLN A 60 6.55 12.63 -7.66
C GLN A 60 7.39 13.92 -7.63
N THR A 61 7.78 14.45 -8.80
CA THR A 61 8.52 15.71 -8.89
C THR A 61 7.70 16.90 -8.36
N ALA A 62 6.40 16.92 -8.67
CA ALA A 62 5.46 17.91 -8.15
C ALA A 62 5.34 17.81 -6.62
N MET A 63 5.20 16.60 -6.06
CA MET A 63 5.19 16.35 -4.60
C MET A 63 6.47 16.87 -3.92
N GLN A 64 7.64 16.54 -4.45
CA GLN A 64 8.93 17.01 -3.91
C GLN A 64 9.07 18.54 -3.94
N SER A 65 8.39 19.18 -4.90
CA SER A 65 8.35 20.64 -5.03
C SER A 65 7.20 21.29 -4.24
N ASN A 66 6.48 20.54 -3.40
CA ASN A 66 5.26 20.97 -2.69
C ASN A 66 4.13 21.48 -3.62
N ARG A 67 4.15 21.12 -4.91
CA ARG A 67 3.10 21.44 -5.87
C ARG A 67 2.02 20.35 -5.85
N TYR A 68 1.30 20.28 -4.74
CA TYR A 68 0.34 19.22 -4.47
C TYR A 68 -0.85 19.21 -5.45
N GLU A 69 -1.41 20.38 -5.77
CA GLU A 69 -2.50 20.50 -6.75
C GLU A 69 -2.10 20.01 -8.16
N ASP A 70 -0.85 20.24 -8.57
CA ASP A 70 -0.33 19.75 -9.86
C ASP A 70 -0.14 18.23 -9.87
N ALA A 71 0.17 17.65 -8.70
CA ALA A 71 0.46 16.23 -8.55
C ALA A 71 -0.80 15.35 -8.62
N ILE A 72 -1.91 15.84 -8.06
CA ILE A 72 -3.21 15.12 -7.99
C ILE A 72 -3.64 14.55 -9.35
N PRO A 73 -3.82 15.36 -10.43
CA PRO A 73 -4.32 14.83 -11.70
C PRO A 73 -3.36 13.82 -12.35
N ILE A 74 -2.06 13.91 -12.06
CA ILE A 74 -1.07 12.95 -12.55
C ILE A 74 -1.27 11.60 -11.85
N PHE A 75 -1.40 11.60 -10.52
CA PHE A 75 -1.63 10.37 -9.76
C PHE A 75 -2.99 9.74 -10.08
N GLU A 76 -4.05 10.53 -10.19
CA GLU A 76 -5.37 10.02 -10.59
C GLU A 76 -5.32 9.32 -11.94
N ARG A 77 -4.58 9.89 -12.89
CA ARG A 77 -4.38 9.28 -14.21
C ARG A 77 -3.60 7.96 -14.10
N VAL A 78 -2.55 7.89 -13.28
CA VAL A 78 -1.81 6.64 -13.04
C VAL A 78 -2.72 5.57 -12.43
N ILE A 79 -3.53 5.93 -11.45
CA ILE A 79 -4.47 5.00 -10.78
C ILE A 79 -5.52 4.49 -11.77
N ALA A 80 -6.06 5.37 -12.63
CA ALA A 80 -7.11 5.03 -13.59
C ALA A 80 -6.59 4.17 -14.76
N GLU A 81 -5.41 4.50 -15.31
CA GLU A 81 -4.85 3.84 -16.49
C GLU A 81 -4.01 2.59 -16.14
N TYR A 82 -3.40 2.55 -14.95
CA TYR A 82 -2.41 1.53 -14.58
C TYR A 82 -2.73 0.82 -13.26
N GLY A 83 -4.02 0.69 -12.92
CA GLY A 83 -4.48 -0.02 -11.72
C GLY A 83 -3.87 -1.42 -11.59
N GLY A 84 -3.51 -1.82 -10.36
CA GLY A 84 -2.85 -3.10 -10.07
C GLY A 84 -1.34 -3.13 -10.37
N THR A 85 -0.74 -2.02 -10.80
CA THR A 85 0.72 -1.86 -10.85
C THR A 85 1.28 -1.25 -9.56
N ALA A 86 2.57 -1.46 -9.29
CA ALA A 86 3.25 -0.80 -8.16
C ALA A 86 3.20 0.74 -8.27
N SER A 87 3.18 1.28 -9.49
CA SER A 87 3.00 2.72 -9.71
C SER A 87 1.60 3.20 -9.34
N ALA A 88 0.53 2.43 -9.62
CA ALA A 88 -0.81 2.79 -9.15
C ALA A 88 -0.96 2.69 -7.63
N MET A 89 -0.36 1.67 -7.01
CA MET A 89 -0.26 1.56 -5.55
C MET A 89 0.41 2.81 -4.95
N GLU A 90 1.59 3.19 -5.45
CA GLU A 90 2.30 4.38 -4.99
C GLU A 90 1.51 5.67 -5.28
N ALA A 91 0.94 5.79 -6.48
CA ALA A 91 0.12 6.95 -6.84
C ALA A 91 -1.10 7.11 -5.92
N THR A 92 -1.70 6.01 -5.45
CA THR A 92 -2.84 6.04 -4.52
C THR A 92 -2.46 6.70 -3.20
N ILE A 93 -1.36 6.26 -2.57
CA ILE A 93 -0.93 6.84 -1.29
C ILE A 93 -0.38 8.26 -1.44
N GLN A 94 0.29 8.57 -2.56
CA GLN A 94 0.78 9.93 -2.83
C GLN A 94 -0.35 10.90 -3.15
N SER A 95 -1.39 10.45 -3.85
CA SER A 95 -2.63 11.21 -4.08
C SER A 95 -3.30 11.55 -2.74
N ALA A 96 -3.42 10.58 -1.83
CA ALA A 96 -3.97 10.81 -0.50
C ALA A 96 -3.21 11.92 0.26
N LYS A 97 -1.88 11.90 0.22
CA LYS A 97 -1.04 12.96 0.81
C LYS A 97 -1.25 14.30 0.12
N ALA A 98 -1.29 14.34 -1.21
CA ALA A 98 -1.52 15.57 -1.96
C ALA A 98 -2.89 16.20 -1.63
N TYR A 99 -3.93 15.36 -1.54
CA TYR A 99 -5.26 15.78 -1.09
C TYR A 99 -5.23 16.32 0.35
N PHE A 100 -4.51 15.65 1.26
CA PHE A 100 -4.37 16.11 2.64
C PHE A 100 -3.71 17.51 2.70
N TYR A 101 -2.60 17.71 2.00
CA TYR A 101 -1.87 18.99 2.00
C TYR A 101 -2.62 20.13 1.27
N THR A 102 -3.60 19.80 0.44
CA THR A 102 -4.49 20.76 -0.22
C THR A 102 -5.80 20.98 0.55
N ASN A 103 -5.89 20.47 1.78
CA ASN A 103 -7.05 20.56 2.66
C ASN A 103 -8.33 19.91 2.08
N LYS A 104 -8.18 19.00 1.12
CA LYS A 104 -9.23 18.15 0.55
C LYS A 104 -9.31 16.85 1.37
N ILE A 105 -9.76 17.00 2.61
CA ILE A 105 -9.60 15.97 3.66
C ILE A 105 -10.47 14.74 3.42
N THR A 106 -11.65 14.92 2.81
CA THR A 106 -12.54 13.79 2.50
C THR A 106 -11.90 12.90 1.44
N GLU A 107 -11.39 13.50 0.37
CA GLU A 107 -10.71 12.83 -0.73
C GLU A 107 -9.42 12.16 -0.25
N ALA A 108 -8.67 12.82 0.63
CA ALA A 108 -7.48 12.24 1.26
C ALA A 108 -7.82 10.95 2.00
N ARG A 109 -8.86 10.99 2.84
CA ARG A 109 -9.31 9.85 3.63
C ARG A 109 -9.80 8.70 2.74
N GLU A 110 -10.53 9.01 1.67
CA GLU A 110 -10.97 8.03 0.67
C GLU A 110 -9.79 7.35 -0.02
N MET A 111 -8.77 8.10 -0.45
CA MET A 111 -7.58 7.53 -1.07
C MET A 111 -6.75 6.66 -0.11
N TYR A 112 -6.62 7.06 1.16
CA TYR A 112 -5.98 6.20 2.17
C TYR A 112 -6.77 4.92 2.43
N ALA A 113 -8.11 4.99 2.51
CA ALA A 113 -8.96 3.82 2.69
C ALA A 113 -8.85 2.88 1.48
N ARG A 114 -8.87 3.44 0.26
CA ARG A 114 -8.65 2.69 -0.98
C ARG A 114 -7.30 1.99 -0.99
N TYR A 115 -6.23 2.65 -0.52
CA TYR A 115 -4.92 2.03 -0.41
C TYR A 115 -4.96 0.76 0.46
N ILE A 116 -5.61 0.84 1.62
CA ILE A 116 -5.68 -0.29 2.56
C ILE A 116 -6.52 -1.43 1.96
N ASP A 117 -7.62 -1.12 1.27
CA ASP A 117 -8.50 -2.11 0.65
C ASP A 117 -7.83 -2.82 -0.54
N GLU A 118 -7.17 -2.07 -1.42
CA GLU A 118 -6.58 -2.62 -2.65
C GLU A 118 -5.17 -3.18 -2.47
N TYR A 119 -4.36 -2.59 -1.59
CA TYR A 119 -2.91 -2.86 -1.47
C TYR A 119 -2.44 -3.13 -0.03
N GLY A 120 -3.36 -3.23 0.94
CA GLY A 120 -3.01 -3.29 2.37
C GLY A 120 -2.16 -4.49 2.79
N GLY A 121 -2.13 -5.55 1.99
CA GLY A 121 -1.33 -6.75 2.22
C GLY A 121 0.08 -6.74 1.60
N ASP A 122 0.41 -5.73 0.78
CA ASP A 122 1.63 -5.74 -0.03
C ASP A 122 2.83 -5.15 0.71
N ASP A 123 2.62 -4.10 1.53
CA ASP A 123 3.68 -3.41 2.27
C ASP A 123 3.15 -2.88 3.61
N GLU A 124 3.64 -3.48 4.70
CA GLU A 124 3.22 -3.17 6.07
C GLU A 124 3.51 -1.70 6.45
N LEU A 125 4.60 -1.12 5.98
CA LEU A 125 4.98 0.25 6.29
C LEU A 125 4.06 1.26 5.59
N TYR A 126 3.71 0.99 4.33
CA TYR A 126 2.75 1.82 3.62
C TYR A 126 1.34 1.67 4.17
N THR A 127 0.92 0.46 4.56
CA THR A 127 -0.36 0.24 5.24
C THR A 127 -0.43 0.97 6.57
N LEU A 128 0.64 0.92 7.36
CA LEU A 128 0.78 1.71 8.58
C LEU A 128 0.68 3.22 8.29
N SER A 129 1.37 3.71 7.25
CA SER A 129 1.29 5.11 6.83
C SER A 129 -0.10 5.51 6.37
N ALA A 130 -0.84 4.64 5.70
CA ALA A 130 -2.20 4.91 5.24
C ALA A 130 -3.19 4.98 6.42
N ARG A 131 -3.08 4.05 7.38
CA ARG A 131 -3.87 4.08 8.62
C ARG A 131 -3.59 5.35 9.45
N ALA A 132 -2.33 5.73 9.57
CA ALA A 132 -1.95 6.99 10.20
C ALA A 132 -2.49 8.21 9.42
N GLY A 133 -2.52 8.13 8.09
CA GLY A 133 -3.13 9.14 7.22
C GLY A 133 -4.63 9.31 7.46
N ILE A 134 -5.38 8.23 7.67
CA ILE A 134 -6.80 8.29 8.05
C ILE A 134 -6.97 8.97 9.40
N ALA A 135 -6.17 8.60 10.41
CA ALA A 135 -6.20 9.25 11.72
C ALA A 135 -5.90 10.75 11.63
N ALA A 136 -4.94 11.14 10.78
CA ALA A 136 -4.63 12.54 10.51
C ALA A 136 -5.80 13.27 9.81
N CYS A 137 -6.50 12.60 8.89
CA CYS A 137 -7.70 13.17 8.27
C CYS A 137 -8.83 13.38 9.29
N ASP A 138 -9.03 12.43 10.20
CA ASP A 138 -10.02 12.54 11.27
C ASP A 138 -9.64 13.65 12.28
N GLU A 139 -8.35 13.79 12.60
CA GLU A 139 -7.80 14.91 13.41
C GLU A 139 -8.08 16.26 12.73
N GLN A 140 -7.74 16.42 11.45
CA GLN A 140 -7.96 17.64 10.68
C GLN A 140 -9.45 17.97 10.50
N SER A 141 -10.31 16.95 10.54
CA SER A 141 -11.77 17.11 10.49
C SER A 141 -12.39 17.43 11.87
N GLY A 142 -11.58 17.59 12.91
CA GLY A 142 -12.04 17.88 14.27
C GLY A 142 -12.59 16.67 15.05
N LYS A 143 -12.46 15.45 14.51
CA LYS A 143 -12.87 14.21 15.17
C LYS A 143 -11.77 13.73 16.12
N PHE A 144 -11.40 14.58 17.05
CA PHE A 144 -10.20 14.39 17.88
C PHE A 144 -10.23 13.11 18.71
N SER A 145 -11.40 12.72 19.26
CA SER A 145 -11.49 11.47 20.03
C SER A 145 -11.25 10.23 19.17
N ASP A 146 -11.79 10.20 17.93
CA ASP A 146 -11.63 9.07 17.02
C ASP A 146 -10.18 8.97 16.53
N ALA A 147 -9.59 10.11 16.17
CA ALA A 147 -8.18 10.20 15.79
C ALA A 147 -7.26 9.72 16.92
N ALA A 148 -7.54 10.14 18.17
CA ALA A 148 -6.76 9.72 19.33
C ALA A 148 -6.80 8.20 19.54
N THR A 149 -7.98 7.59 19.44
CA THR A 149 -8.13 6.13 19.55
C THR A 149 -7.42 5.40 18.40
N ALA A 150 -7.49 5.92 17.17
CA ALA A 150 -6.81 5.34 16.03
C ALA A 150 -5.28 5.40 16.18
N TYR A 151 -4.72 6.54 16.56
CA TYR A 151 -3.28 6.66 16.82
C TYR A 151 -2.83 5.79 17.99
N LEU A 152 -3.61 5.69 19.07
CA LEU A 152 -3.28 4.81 20.20
C LEU A 152 -3.24 3.34 19.75
N ALA A 153 -4.22 2.88 18.97
CA ALA A 153 -4.20 1.53 18.42
C ALA A 153 -2.95 1.28 17.57
N LEU A 154 -2.57 2.23 16.71
CA LEU A 154 -1.32 2.15 15.94
C LEU A 154 -0.08 2.04 16.84
N ALA A 155 -0.05 2.78 17.95
CA ALA A 155 1.05 2.72 18.90
C ALA A 155 1.14 1.36 19.60
N GLU A 156 0.01 0.79 20.04
CA GLU A 156 0.00 -0.52 20.74
C GLU A 156 0.35 -1.67 19.80
N GLU A 157 -0.21 -1.67 18.59
CA GLU A 157 0.08 -2.69 17.58
C GLU A 157 1.55 -2.67 17.13
N ASN A 158 2.22 -1.51 17.25
CA ASN A 158 3.60 -1.30 16.85
C ASN A 158 4.50 -0.94 18.03
N SER A 159 4.25 -1.50 19.23
CA SER A 159 4.89 -1.07 20.48
C SER A 159 6.43 -1.09 20.46
N GLU A 160 7.01 -2.04 19.72
CA GLU A 160 8.47 -2.20 19.53
C GLU A 160 9.05 -1.28 18.45
N SER A 161 8.20 -0.63 17.65
CA SER A 161 8.62 0.27 16.58
C SER A 161 9.12 1.59 17.15
N PHE A 162 10.14 2.16 16.51
CA PHE A 162 10.59 3.52 16.79
C PHE A 162 9.50 4.59 16.54
N LEU A 163 8.41 4.22 15.85
CA LEU A 163 7.24 5.08 15.60
C LEU A 163 6.22 5.05 16.73
N ALA A 164 6.23 4.06 17.63
CA ALA A 164 5.30 3.98 18.76
C ALA A 164 5.21 5.29 19.57
N PRO A 165 6.32 5.91 20.03
CA PRO A 165 6.24 7.15 20.80
C PRO A 165 5.71 8.34 19.98
N LYS A 166 5.87 8.32 18.65
CA LYS A 166 5.24 9.31 17.77
C LYS A 166 3.71 9.19 17.82
N PHE A 167 3.19 7.98 17.63
CA PHE A 167 1.74 7.76 17.64
C PHE A 167 1.12 8.00 19.03
N LEU A 168 1.83 7.66 20.12
CA LEU A 168 1.40 8.03 21.47
C LEU A 168 1.32 9.56 21.64
N LEU A 169 2.28 10.31 21.09
CA LEU A 169 2.27 11.77 21.16
C LEU A 169 1.11 12.36 20.35
N ASP A 170 0.87 11.86 19.14
CA ASP A 170 -0.26 12.27 18.30
C ASP A 170 -1.62 11.95 18.98
N ALA A 171 -1.74 10.76 19.59
CA ALA A 171 -2.90 10.37 20.37
C ALA A 171 -3.12 11.29 21.58
N GLY A 172 -2.06 11.61 22.33
CA GLY A 172 -2.12 12.53 23.47
C GLY A 172 -2.59 13.92 23.05
N ARG A 173 -2.05 14.45 21.93
CA ARG A 173 -2.48 15.74 21.37
C ARG A 173 -3.96 15.74 21.00
N CYS A 174 -4.42 14.66 20.37
CA CYS A 174 -5.82 14.51 20.00
C CYS A 174 -6.73 14.36 21.23
N PHE A 175 -6.35 13.60 22.26
CA PHE A 175 -7.13 13.51 23.50
C PHE A 175 -7.22 14.86 24.22
N GLN A 176 -6.14 15.64 24.23
CA GLN A 176 -6.14 16.99 24.79
C GLN A 176 -7.09 17.92 24.02
N ALA A 177 -7.06 17.89 22.68
CA ALA A 177 -7.99 18.65 21.84
C ALA A 177 -9.46 18.19 21.99
N ALA A 178 -9.67 16.93 22.38
CA ALA A 178 -10.98 16.36 22.72
C ALA A 178 -11.40 16.60 24.19
N GLU A 179 -10.69 17.45 24.94
CA GLU A 179 -10.90 17.72 26.38
C GLU A 179 -10.79 16.49 27.29
N GLN A 180 -10.21 15.39 26.81
CA GLN A 180 -9.94 14.17 27.57
C GLN A 180 -8.56 14.23 28.24
N VAL A 181 -8.40 15.25 29.09
CA VAL A 181 -7.13 15.65 29.72
C VAL A 181 -6.46 14.49 30.47
N ASP A 182 -7.22 13.67 31.20
CA ASP A 182 -6.67 12.54 31.96
C ASP A 182 -5.99 11.50 31.04
N LYS A 183 -6.59 11.21 29.89
CA LYS A 183 -6.02 10.28 28.90
C LYS A 183 -4.77 10.87 28.26
N ALA A 184 -4.81 12.16 27.90
CA ALA A 184 -3.66 12.85 27.32
C ALA A 184 -2.46 12.84 28.28
N ARG A 185 -2.68 13.18 29.56
CA ARG A 185 -1.67 13.13 30.61
C ARG A 185 -1.04 11.75 30.74
N ALA A 186 -1.86 10.70 30.84
CA ALA A 186 -1.38 9.34 30.97
C ALA A 186 -0.48 8.90 29.80
N LEU A 187 -0.82 9.30 28.57
CA LEU A 187 0.01 9.01 27.40
C LEU A 187 1.33 9.78 27.43
N TYR A 188 1.31 11.07 27.77
CA TYR A 188 2.55 11.85 27.88
C TYR A 188 3.48 11.33 28.97
N ASP A 189 2.96 10.96 30.14
CA ASP A 189 3.74 10.35 31.23
C ASP A 189 4.35 9.00 30.80
N ARG A 190 3.60 8.18 30.04
CA ARG A 190 4.13 6.95 29.45
C ARG A 190 5.26 7.24 28.47
N ILE A 191 5.12 8.25 27.60
CA ILE A 191 6.20 8.62 26.66
C ILE A 191 7.46 9.01 27.43
N ILE A 192 7.29 9.81 28.48
CA ILE A 192 8.40 10.29 29.31
C ILE A 192 9.11 9.14 30.00
N THR A 193 8.39 8.12 30.48
CA THR A 193 8.96 7.00 31.26
C THR A 193 9.51 5.89 30.36
N SER A 194 8.79 5.53 29.29
CA SER A 194 9.14 4.39 28.43
C SER A 194 10.06 4.77 27.26
N TYR A 195 10.13 6.06 26.90
CA TYR A 195 10.89 6.54 25.73
C TYR A 195 11.79 7.74 26.07
N GLU A 196 12.36 7.76 27.28
CA GLU A 196 13.14 8.85 27.91
C GLU A 196 14.18 9.51 26.99
N THR A 197 14.87 8.75 26.17
CA THR A 197 15.99 9.21 25.32
C THR A 197 15.54 9.74 23.96
N THR A 198 14.26 9.63 23.63
CA THR A 198 13.71 10.05 22.34
C THR A 198 13.32 11.53 22.36
N ARG A 199 13.30 12.17 21.19
CA ARG A 199 12.76 13.54 21.05
C ARG A 199 11.32 13.66 21.57
N TYR A 200 10.53 12.58 21.47
CA TYR A 200 9.13 12.57 21.86
C TYR A 200 8.94 12.69 23.38
N ALA A 201 9.90 12.24 24.19
CA ALA A 201 9.86 12.48 25.63
C ALA A 201 10.05 13.96 25.98
N HIS A 202 10.81 14.71 25.17
CA HIS A 202 10.90 16.16 25.32
C HIS A 202 9.57 16.83 24.93
N ASP A 203 9.01 16.47 23.77
CA ASP A 203 7.75 17.02 23.27
C ASP A 203 6.58 16.73 24.25
N ALA A 204 6.53 15.52 24.82
CA ALA A 204 5.55 15.15 25.85
C ALA A 204 5.68 15.98 27.13
N LYS A 205 6.91 16.29 27.58
CA LYS A 205 7.12 17.19 28.73
C LYS A 205 6.58 18.59 28.45
N VAL A 206 6.82 19.10 27.25
CA VAL A 206 6.28 20.41 26.84
C VAL A 206 4.75 20.37 26.81
N ALA A 207 4.15 19.33 26.21
CA ALA A 207 2.70 19.20 26.14
C ALA A 207 2.02 19.11 27.52
N LEU A 208 2.67 18.49 28.52
CA LEU A 208 2.16 18.47 29.90
C LEU A 208 2.10 19.85 30.56
N THR A 209 2.89 20.82 30.12
CA THR A 209 2.85 22.19 30.66
C THR A 209 1.70 23.02 30.14
N THR A 210 1.12 22.63 29.00
CA THR A 210 0.01 23.31 28.33
C THR A 210 -1.32 22.56 28.49
N LEU A 211 -1.32 21.48 29.29
CA LEU A 211 -2.44 20.61 29.56
C LEU A 211 -3.36 21.19 30.63
#